data_AF-A0A261D585-F1
#
_entry.id   AF-A0A261D585-F1
#
_cell.length_a   1.000
_cell.length_b   1.000
_cell.length_c   1.000
_cell.angle_alpha   90.00
_cell.angle_beta   90.00
_cell.angle_gamma   90.00
#
_symmetry.space_group_name_H-M   'P 1'
#
loop_
_entity.id
_entity.type
_entity.pdbx_description
1 polymer ?
#
loop_
_entity_poly.entity_id
_entity_poly.type
_entity_poly.pdbx_seq_one_letter_code
_entity_poly.pdbx_strand_id
1 'polypeptide(L)'
;LTDITHLAPACPQHHKLVGPGEHQWQTIMITDGPDAGRCAWIPPAFLDPERTPRVNRAHHPDEALIEARQAMLARRKAQVEQLNRELSGPPPTSADGSPPGTSPPDGGPVSK
;
A
#
# COMPACT_ATOMS: atom_id res chain seq x y z
N LEU A 1 19.74 -10.85 -38.82
CA LEU A 1 19.93 -9.83 -37.76
C LEU A 1 19.18 -10.31 -36.54
N THR A 2 19.74 -10.21 -35.33
CA THR A 2 19.02 -10.53 -34.10
C THR A 2 18.40 -9.24 -33.55
N ASP A 3 17.09 -9.22 -33.35
CA ASP A 3 16.39 -8.08 -32.74
C ASP A 3 16.43 -8.19 -31.21
N ILE A 4 17.22 -7.32 -30.58
CA ILE A 4 17.42 -7.33 -29.13
C ILE A 4 16.14 -6.94 -28.36
N THR A 5 15.23 -6.20 -28.98
CA THR A 5 14.00 -5.73 -28.33
C THR A 5 12.96 -6.84 -28.15
N HIS A 6 13.15 -7.95 -28.86
CA HIS A 6 12.31 -9.14 -28.82
C HIS A 6 12.97 -10.31 -28.07
N LEU A 7 14.01 -10.06 -27.27
CA LEU A 7 14.69 -11.09 -26.48
C LEU A 7 14.37 -10.97 -24.99
N ALA A 8 14.24 -12.14 -24.34
CA ALA A 8 14.10 -12.25 -22.89
C ALA A 8 15.31 -12.98 -22.29
N PRO A 9 15.90 -12.48 -21.18
CA PRO A 9 17.02 -13.14 -20.53
C PRO A 9 16.56 -14.40 -19.78
N ALA A 10 17.21 -15.54 -20.06
CA ALA A 10 16.99 -16.80 -19.34
C ALA A 10 18.31 -17.33 -18.78
N CYS A 11 18.28 -17.99 -17.62
CA CYS A 11 19.48 -18.58 -17.04
C CYS A 11 19.95 -19.82 -17.84
N PRO A 12 21.26 -20.12 -17.85
CA PRO A 12 21.80 -21.26 -18.59
C PRO A 12 21.16 -22.61 -18.23
N GLN A 13 20.76 -22.79 -16.98
CA GLN A 13 20.17 -24.04 -16.51
C GLN A 13 18.73 -24.25 -17.01
N HIS A 14 17.91 -23.19 -17.08
CA HIS A 14 16.48 -23.32 -17.32
C HIS A 14 16.01 -22.81 -18.69
N HIS A 15 16.89 -22.19 -19.50
CA HIS A 15 16.49 -21.69 -20.83
C HIS A 15 15.94 -22.79 -21.75
N LYS A 16 16.32 -24.05 -21.55
CA LYS A 16 15.81 -25.21 -22.32
C LYS A 16 14.32 -25.51 -22.06
N LEU A 17 13.76 -24.98 -20.98
CA LEU A 17 12.35 -25.13 -20.64
C LEU A 17 11.47 -24.06 -21.30
N VAL A 18 12.08 -23.12 -22.05
CA VAL A 18 11.38 -22.06 -22.78
C VAL A 18 11.06 -22.54 -24.19
N GLY A 19 9.81 -22.35 -24.62
CA GLY A 19 9.39 -22.74 -25.97
C GLY A 19 7.87 -22.65 -26.16
N PRO A 20 7.37 -22.96 -27.37
CA PRO A 20 5.98 -22.75 -27.73
C PRO A 20 5.00 -23.76 -27.10
N GLY A 21 5.48 -24.84 -26.49
CA GLY A 21 4.64 -25.90 -25.93
C GLY A 21 3.83 -25.48 -24.69
N GLU A 22 2.75 -26.20 -24.42
CA GLU A 22 1.87 -26.00 -23.26
C GLU A 22 2.54 -26.33 -21.91
N HIS A 23 3.57 -27.18 -21.95
CA HIS A 23 4.39 -27.58 -20.80
C HIS A 23 5.66 -26.73 -20.65
N GLN A 24 5.82 -25.71 -21.49
CA GLN A 24 7.00 -24.85 -21.52
C GLN A 24 6.70 -23.46 -21.00
N TRP A 25 7.74 -22.80 -20.52
CA TRP A 25 7.69 -21.38 -20.21
C TRP A 25 7.64 -20.58 -21.50
N GLN A 26 6.83 -19.53 -21.51
CA GLN A 26 6.73 -18.59 -22.62
C GLN A 26 7.01 -17.17 -22.12
N THR A 27 7.29 -16.26 -23.05
CA THR A 27 7.59 -14.86 -22.74
C THR A 27 6.80 -13.95 -23.65
N ILE A 28 6.31 -12.84 -23.11
CA ILE A 28 5.69 -11.76 -23.87
C ILE A 28 6.29 -10.43 -23.45
N MET A 29 6.37 -9.48 -24.38
CA MET A 29 6.64 -8.09 -24.05
C MET A 29 5.33 -7.40 -23.68
N ILE A 30 5.27 -6.78 -22.50
CA ILE A 30 4.12 -5.98 -22.10
C ILE A 30 4.19 -4.64 -22.85
N THR A 31 3.10 -4.26 -23.50
CA THR A 31 3.02 -3.01 -24.29
C THR A 31 2.35 -1.87 -23.56
N ASP A 32 1.57 -2.16 -22.51
CA ASP A 32 0.68 -1.20 -21.88
C ASP A 32 0.71 -1.29 -20.35
N GLY A 33 0.32 -0.19 -19.69
CA GLY A 33 0.21 -0.13 -18.23
C GLY A 33 1.55 0.07 -17.51
N PRO A 34 1.59 -0.14 -16.17
CA PRO A 34 2.75 0.17 -15.34
C PRO A 34 3.97 -0.71 -15.63
N ASP A 35 3.75 -1.89 -16.23
CA ASP A 35 4.81 -2.83 -16.59
C ASP A 35 5.19 -2.75 -18.09
N ALA A 36 4.72 -1.74 -18.83
CA ALA A 36 5.04 -1.56 -20.25
C ALA A 36 6.56 -1.54 -20.51
N GLY A 37 6.99 -2.23 -21.56
CA GLY A 37 8.39 -2.44 -21.91
C GLY A 37 9.08 -3.56 -21.13
N ARG A 38 8.40 -4.21 -20.17
CA ARG A 38 8.95 -5.36 -19.44
C ARG A 38 8.57 -6.68 -20.10
N CYS A 39 9.45 -7.67 -19.94
CA CYS A 39 9.15 -9.05 -20.29
C CYS A 39 8.35 -9.73 -19.17
N ALA A 40 7.21 -10.32 -19.51
CA ALA A 40 6.46 -11.20 -18.62
C ALA A 40 6.70 -12.67 -18.97
N TRP A 41 6.77 -13.50 -17.94
CA TRP A 41 6.91 -14.95 -18.02
C TRP A 41 5.55 -15.61 -17.86
N ILE A 42 5.21 -16.45 -18.82
CA ILE A 42 4.00 -17.25 -18.82
C ILE A 42 4.39 -18.68 -18.41
N PRO A 43 3.88 -19.17 -17.28
CA PRO A 43 4.17 -20.52 -16.81
C PRO A 43 3.53 -21.63 -17.68
N PRO A 44 4.06 -22.86 -17.58
CA PRO A 44 3.38 -24.06 -18.05
C PRO A 44 2.02 -24.26 -17.38
N ALA A 45 1.06 -24.86 -18.08
CA ALA A 45 -0.31 -25.06 -17.58
C ALA A 45 -0.38 -25.92 -16.31
N PHE A 46 0.56 -26.84 -16.10
CA PHE A 46 0.60 -27.66 -14.88
C PHE A 46 1.00 -26.86 -13.64
N LEU A 47 1.67 -25.71 -13.80
CA LEU A 47 2.11 -24.84 -12.70
C LEU A 47 1.10 -23.72 -12.43
N ASP A 48 0.47 -23.22 -13.48
CA ASP A 48 -0.60 -22.22 -13.41
C ASP A 48 -1.59 -22.50 -14.56
N PRO A 49 -2.77 -23.11 -14.27
CA PRO A 49 -3.74 -23.47 -15.30
C PRO A 49 -4.23 -22.30 -16.15
N GLU A 50 -4.31 -21.10 -15.54
CA GLU A 50 -4.73 -19.87 -16.21
C GLU A 50 -3.61 -19.25 -17.06
N ARG A 51 -2.37 -19.78 -16.93
CA ARG A 51 -1.18 -19.30 -17.62
C ARG A 51 -1.00 -17.79 -17.47
N THR A 52 -1.24 -17.30 -16.27
CA THR A 52 -1.20 -15.86 -15.96
C THR A 52 0.22 -15.31 -16.17
N PRO A 53 0.43 -14.29 -17.04
CA PRO A 53 1.75 -13.67 -17.24
C PRO A 53 2.26 -12.98 -15.96
N ARG A 54 3.55 -13.14 -15.65
CA ARG A 54 4.18 -12.57 -14.44
C ARG A 54 5.47 -11.84 -14.77
N VAL A 55 5.63 -10.63 -14.22
CA VAL A 55 6.86 -9.85 -14.33
C VAL A 55 7.83 -10.24 -13.21
N ASN A 56 9.10 -10.47 -13.56
CA ASN A 56 10.13 -10.73 -12.55
C ASN A 56 10.58 -9.42 -11.90
N ARG A 57 10.11 -9.14 -10.68
CA ARG A 57 10.47 -7.94 -9.92
C ARG A 57 11.77 -8.04 -9.11
N ALA A 58 12.39 -9.23 -9.04
CA ALA A 58 13.57 -9.45 -8.20
C ALA A 58 14.77 -8.58 -8.60
N HIS A 59 14.84 -8.15 -9.86
CA HIS A 59 15.95 -7.34 -10.38
C HIS A 59 15.56 -5.87 -10.63
N HIS A 60 14.53 -5.36 -9.95
CA HIS A 60 14.08 -3.97 -10.02
C HIS A 60 14.32 -3.25 -8.67
N PRO A 61 15.60 -2.94 -8.34
CA PRO A 61 15.95 -2.30 -7.08
C PRO A 61 15.37 -0.89 -6.95
N ASP A 62 15.05 -0.25 -8.07
CA ASP A 62 14.36 1.02 -8.16
C ASP A 62 12.95 0.93 -7.56
N GLU A 63 12.17 -0.10 -7.88
CA GLU A 63 10.84 -0.32 -7.30
C GLU A 63 10.92 -0.49 -5.78
N ALA A 64 11.83 -1.36 -5.32
CA ALA A 64 12.04 -1.58 -3.88
C ALA A 64 12.46 -0.28 -3.15
N LEU A 65 13.29 0.55 -3.78
CA LEU A 65 13.71 1.83 -3.21
C LEU A 65 12.54 2.83 -3.14
N ILE A 66 11.71 2.90 -4.19
CA ILE A 66 10.53 3.76 -4.24
C ILE A 66 9.55 3.36 -3.13
N GLU A 67 9.25 2.07 -2.99
CA GLU A 67 8.38 1.54 -1.93
C GLU A 67 8.92 1.87 -0.54
N ALA A 68 10.21 1.61 -0.30
CA ALA A 68 10.85 1.93 0.98
C ALA A 68 10.75 3.43 1.30
N ARG A 69 10.95 4.29 0.29
CA ARG A 69 10.83 5.75 0.44
C ARG A 69 9.40 6.16 0.79
N GLN A 70 8.40 5.61 0.10
CA GLN A 70 6.99 5.90 0.37
C GLN A 70 6.60 5.46 1.79
N ALA A 71 7.05 4.29 2.23
CA ALA A 71 6.82 3.81 3.59
C ALA A 71 7.45 4.75 4.64
N MET A 72 8.67 5.24 4.40
CA MET A 72 9.32 6.21 5.30
C MET A 72 8.55 7.53 5.40
N LEU A 73 8.07 8.06 4.27
CA LEU A 73 7.28 9.29 4.25
C LEU A 73 5.94 9.12 4.96
N ALA A 74 5.25 7.98 4.75
CA ALA A 74 3.98 7.68 5.42
C ALA A 74 4.14 7.60 6.94
N ARG A 75 5.19 6.94 7.43
CA ARG A 75 5.51 6.86 8.86
C ARG A 75 5.77 8.24 9.46
N ARG A 76 6.56 9.08 8.78
CA ARG A 76 6.86 10.44 9.24
C ARG A 76 5.59 11.30 9.29
N LYS A 77 4.73 11.19 8.29
CA LYS A 77 3.44 11.90 8.25
C LYS A 77 2.56 11.51 9.44
N ALA A 78 2.41 10.22 9.71
CA ALA A 78 1.64 9.72 10.84
C ALA A 78 2.20 10.22 12.19
N GLN A 79 3.53 10.24 12.34
CA GLN A 79 4.18 10.76 13.56
C GLN A 79 3.91 12.25 13.76
N VAL A 80 3.97 13.06 12.69
CA VAL A 80 3.65 14.49 12.76
C VAL A 80 2.17 14.71 13.12
N GLU A 81 1.25 13.95 12.52
CA GLU A 81 -0.17 14.02 12.84
C GLU A 81 -0.47 13.66 14.29
N GLN A 82 0.22 12.64 14.82
CA GLN A 82 0.13 12.26 16.23
C GLN A 82 0.61 13.40 17.14
N LEU A 83 1.82 13.93 16.89
CA LEU A 83 2.38 15.04 17.67
C LEU A 83 1.48 16.27 17.63
N ASN A 84 0.91 16.60 16.46
CA ASN A 84 0.00 17.73 16.32
C ASN A 84 -1.29 17.55 17.14
N ARG A 85 -1.81 16.31 17.22
CA ARG A 85 -2.97 15.98 18.05
C ARG A 85 -2.67 16.12 19.53
N GLU A 86 -1.51 15.65 19.97
CA GLU A 86 -1.07 15.77 21.36
C GLU A 86 -0.89 17.24 21.76
N LEU A 87 -0.33 18.07 20.87
CA LEU A 87 -0.14 19.50 21.08
C LEU A 87 -1.44 20.32 21.08
N SER A 88 -2.45 19.91 20.29
CA SER A 88 -3.70 20.68 20.16
C SER A 88 -4.65 20.55 21.36
N GLY A 89 -4.37 19.61 22.29
CA GLY A 89 -5.25 19.32 23.44
C GLY A 89 -6.62 18.72 23.04
N PRO A 90 -7.42 18.22 24.01
CA PRO A 90 -8.79 17.82 23.72
C PRO A 90 -9.61 19.06 23.29
N PRO A 91 -10.57 18.92 22.35
CA PRO A 91 -11.50 20.01 22.06
C PRO A 91 -12.18 20.45 23.37
N PRO A 92 -12.46 21.75 23.56
CA PRO A 92 -13.13 22.20 24.77
C PRO A 92 -14.42 21.39 24.91
N THR A 93 -14.53 20.62 26.01
CA THR A 93 -15.79 19.99 26.39
C THR A 93 -16.77 21.13 26.56
N SER A 94 -17.78 21.23 25.68
CA SER A 94 -18.88 22.16 25.83
C SER A 94 -19.43 21.99 27.24
N ALA A 95 -19.07 22.92 28.12
CA ALA A 95 -19.48 22.91 29.50
C ALA A 95 -20.99 23.12 29.51
N ASP A 96 -21.67 22.03 29.85
CA ASP A 96 -22.86 21.93 30.68
C ASP A 96 -23.72 23.19 30.76
N GLY A 97 -24.92 23.11 30.17
CA GLY A 97 -25.98 24.07 30.39
C GLY A 97 -26.36 24.09 31.86
N SER A 98 -25.96 25.13 32.58
CA SER A 98 -26.48 25.42 33.92
C SER A 98 -28.00 25.67 33.83
N PRO A 99 -28.86 24.95 34.55
CA PRO A 99 -30.26 25.35 34.68
C PRO A 99 -30.36 26.59 35.59
N PRO A 100 -31.40 27.44 35.44
CA PRO A 100 -31.52 28.65 36.23
C PRO A 100 -31.76 28.31 37.70
N GLY A 101 -31.00 28.97 38.58
CA GLY A 101 -31.05 28.78 40.03
C GLY A 101 -32.45 29.01 40.59
N THR A 102 -32.92 28.06 41.40
CA THR A 102 -34.11 28.22 42.24
C THR A 102 -33.65 28.75 43.60
N SER A 103 -34.07 29.97 43.96
CA SER A 103 -33.82 30.54 45.29
C SER A 103 -34.52 29.72 46.38
N PRO A 104 -33.91 29.49 47.56
CA PRO A 104 -34.58 28.85 48.67
C PRO A 104 -35.48 29.83 49.44
N PRO A 105 -36.55 29.35 50.11
CA PRO A 105 -37.44 30.19 50.91
C PRO A 105 -36.79 30.58 52.25
N ASP A 106 -37.02 31.84 52.63
CA ASP A 106 -36.61 32.42 53.91
C ASP A 106 -37.44 31.84 55.06
N GLY A 107 -36.77 31.39 56.13
CA GLY A 107 -37.39 30.58 57.17
C GLY A 107 -36.65 30.55 58.50
N GLY A 108 -36.89 31.57 59.32
CA GLY A 108 -36.84 31.52 60.79
C GLY A 108 -35.61 32.16 61.46
N PRO A 109 -35.72 32.59 62.75
CA PRO A 109 -36.42 31.83 63.79
C PRO A 109 -37.33 32.64 64.74
N VAL A 110 -38.08 31.88 65.54
CA VAL A 110 -39.00 32.29 66.62
C VAL A 110 -38.26 32.35 67.97
N SER A 111 -38.86 33.10 68.93
CA SER A 111 -38.63 33.21 70.39
C SER A 111 -37.99 34.54 70.83
N LYS A 112 -38.58 35.31 71.75
CA LYS A 112 -39.21 34.94 73.03
C LYS A 112 -40.47 35.76 73.34
#